data_AF-A0A849EJF0-F1
#
_entry.id   AF-A0A849EJF0-F1
#
_cell.length_a   1.000
_cell.length_b   1.000
_cell.length_c   1.000
_cell.angle_alpha   90.00
_cell.angle_beta   90.00
_cell.angle_gamma   90.00
#
_symmetry.space_group_name_H-M   'P 1'
#
loop_
_entity.id
_entity.type
_entity.pdbx_description
1 polymer ?
#
loop_
_entity_poly.entity_id
_entity_poly.type
_entity_poly.pdbx_seq_one_letter_code
_entity_poly.pdbx_strand_id
1 'polypeptide(L)'
;LKVMEGTMVTVLGTSLQNKDILKFFHESTWGVIGLEMEGVHYQKAIQSASKIRKSIRDDVKVRYAYYASDNPLETGSTLASGGLGTTGVKPTYLITDKILNQIFK
;
A
#
# COMPACT_ATOMS: atom_id res chain seq x y z
N LEU A 1 14.26 6.24 7.81
CA LEU A 1 13.22 5.48 7.09
C LEU A 1 13.54 5.61 5.62
N LYS A 2 13.66 4.50 4.90
CA LYS A 2 13.78 4.52 3.44
C LYS A 2 12.37 4.66 2.87
N VAL A 3 12.16 5.64 1.99
CA VAL A 3 10.88 5.86 1.30
C VAL A 3 11.08 5.47 -0.15
N MET A 4 10.13 4.72 -0.69
CA MET A 4 10.10 4.26 -2.08
C MET A 4 8.78 4.71 -2.71
N GLU A 5 8.81 5.02 -3.99
CA GLU A 5 7.64 5.36 -4.79
C GLU A 5 7.57 4.42 -5.99
N GLY A 6 6.37 3.97 -6.34
CA GLY A 6 6.17 3.06 -7.45
C GLY A 6 4.82 2.38 -7.43
N THR A 7 4.62 1.51 -8.40
CA THR A 7 3.37 0.75 -8.58
C THR A 7 3.18 -0.27 -7.47
N MET A 8 1.97 -0.32 -6.91
CA MET A 8 1.52 -1.36 -5.98
C MET A 8 0.49 -2.24 -6.68
N VAL A 9 0.44 -3.53 -6.35
CA VAL A 9 -0.57 -4.46 -6.88
C VAL A 9 -1.44 -4.99 -5.75
N THR A 10 -2.76 -4.87 -5.95
CA THR A 10 -3.76 -5.52 -5.10
C THR A 10 -3.86 -7.00 -5.44
N VAL A 11 -3.57 -7.86 -4.47
CA VAL A 11 -3.65 -9.32 -4.60
C VAL A 11 -4.67 -9.90 -3.61
N LEU A 12 -5.09 -11.14 -3.85
CA LEU A 12 -6.08 -11.82 -3.01
C LEU A 12 -5.42 -12.56 -1.85
N GLY A 13 -5.81 -12.22 -0.61
CA GLY A 13 -5.55 -13.02 0.58
C GLY A 13 -4.07 -13.38 0.77
N THR A 14 -3.79 -14.67 0.91
CA THR A 14 -2.45 -15.22 1.15
C THR A 14 -1.45 -14.96 0.00
N SER A 15 -1.92 -14.53 -1.16
CA SER A 15 -1.06 -14.11 -2.28
C SER A 15 -0.12 -12.97 -1.90
N LEU A 16 -0.47 -12.16 -0.89
CA LEU A 16 0.36 -11.08 -0.36
C LEU A 16 1.76 -11.56 0.06
N GLN A 17 1.84 -12.78 0.60
CA GLN A 17 3.08 -13.37 1.10
C GLN A 17 3.82 -14.20 0.04
N ASN A 18 3.28 -14.28 -1.18
CA ASN A 18 3.84 -15.12 -2.22
C ASN A 18 5.00 -14.40 -2.94
N LYS A 19 6.22 -14.88 -2.68
CA LYS A 19 7.45 -14.35 -3.28
C LYS A 19 7.47 -14.44 -4.82
N ASP A 20 6.87 -15.48 -5.39
CA ASP A 20 6.89 -15.71 -6.83
C ASP A 20 5.95 -14.73 -7.54
N ILE A 21 4.83 -14.36 -6.90
CA ILE A 21 3.94 -13.30 -7.37
C ILE A 21 4.64 -11.95 -7.33
N LEU A 22 5.31 -11.61 -6.21
CA LEU A 22 6.06 -10.36 -6.10
C LEU A 22 7.14 -10.29 -7.18
N LYS A 23 7.92 -11.37 -7.34
CA LYS A 23 8.99 -11.44 -8.35
C LYS A 23 8.44 -11.28 -9.77
N PHE A 24 7.37 -12.00 -10.11
CA PHE A 24 6.73 -11.92 -11.41
C PHE A 24 6.34 -10.48 -11.76
N PHE A 25 5.63 -9.79 -10.88
CA PHE A 25 5.19 -8.42 -11.14
C PHE A 25 6.35 -7.40 -11.10
N HIS A 26 7.36 -7.65 -10.27
CA HIS A 26 8.54 -6.79 -10.17
C HIS A 26 9.39 -6.83 -11.45
N GLU A 27 9.59 -8.02 -12.01
CA GLU A 27 10.35 -8.24 -13.25
C GLU A 27 9.51 -7.98 -14.52
N SER A 28 8.19 -7.87 -14.39
CA SER A 28 7.30 -7.51 -15.50
C SER A 28 7.45 -6.05 -15.94
N THR A 29 6.81 -5.69 -17.04
CA THR A 29 6.71 -4.30 -17.52
C THR A 29 6.02 -3.36 -16.53
N TRP A 30 5.35 -3.89 -15.49
CA TRP A 30 4.68 -3.09 -14.47
C TRP A 30 5.66 -2.54 -13.42
N GLY A 31 6.82 -3.19 -13.22
CA GLY A 31 7.88 -2.74 -12.31
C GLY A 31 7.40 -2.48 -10.88
N VAL A 32 6.58 -3.38 -10.33
CA VAL A 32 5.89 -3.13 -9.06
C VAL A 32 6.88 -3.13 -7.90
N ILE A 33 6.62 -2.30 -6.89
CA ILE A 33 7.48 -2.18 -5.70
C ILE A 33 6.93 -2.91 -4.48
N GLY A 34 5.71 -3.44 -4.57
CA GLY A 34 5.08 -4.16 -3.47
C GLY A 34 3.69 -4.73 -3.81
N LEU A 35 3.24 -5.61 -2.93
CA LEU A 35 1.90 -6.20 -2.95
C LEU A 35 1.11 -5.68 -1.75
N GLU A 36 -0.21 -5.57 -1.91
CA GLU A 36 -1.17 -5.16 -0.88
C GLU A 36 -2.55 -5.77 -1.18
N MET A 37 -3.58 -5.59 -0.34
CA MET A 37 -4.84 -6.33 -0.47
C MET A 37 -6.10 -5.45 -0.57
N GLU A 38 -5.99 -4.14 -0.41
CA GLU A 38 -7.15 -3.26 -0.21
C GLU A 38 -7.26 -2.11 -1.23
N GLY A 39 -6.14 -1.68 -1.83
CA GLY A 39 -6.00 -0.44 -2.59
C GLY A 39 -6.99 -0.31 -3.74
N VAL A 40 -7.11 -1.34 -4.59
CA VAL A 40 -8.06 -1.35 -5.72
C VAL A 40 -9.51 -1.24 -5.25
N HIS A 41 -9.87 -1.84 -4.11
CA HIS A 41 -11.24 -1.75 -3.59
C HIS A 41 -11.58 -0.32 -3.19
N TYR A 42 -10.68 0.36 -2.48
CA TYR A 42 -10.84 1.77 -2.14
C TYR A 42 -10.83 2.66 -3.38
N GLN A 43 -9.90 2.44 -4.31
CA GLN A 43 -9.78 3.23 -5.53
C GLN A 43 -11.07 3.15 -6.37
N LYS A 44 -11.66 1.97 -6.49
CA LYS A 44 -12.95 1.75 -7.18
C LYS A 44 -14.09 2.47 -6.49
N ALA A 45 -14.19 2.38 -5.16
CA ALA A 45 -15.23 3.06 -4.40
C ALA A 45 -15.13 4.59 -4.55
N ILE A 46 -13.93 5.15 -4.44
CA ILE A 46 -13.68 6.59 -4.61
C ILE A 46 -14.00 7.03 -6.04
N GLN A 47 -13.56 6.29 -7.06
CA GLN A 47 -13.88 6.60 -8.46
C GLN A 47 -15.39 6.50 -8.75
N SER A 48 -16.08 5.49 -8.21
CA SER A 48 -17.53 5.37 -8.35
C SER A 48 -18.25 6.56 -7.72
N ALA A 49 -17.83 6.98 -6.52
CA ALA A 49 -18.41 8.13 -5.83
C ALA A 49 -18.13 9.47 -6.54
N SER A 50 -16.91 9.68 -7.04
CA SER A 50 -16.49 10.95 -7.67
C SER A 50 -16.95 11.09 -9.12
N LYS A 51 -16.72 10.07 -9.96
CA LYS A 51 -16.91 10.16 -11.41
C LYS A 51 -18.29 9.70 -11.89
N ILE A 52 -18.86 8.69 -11.23
CA ILE A 52 -20.11 8.06 -11.68
C ILE A 52 -21.30 8.63 -10.92
N ARG A 53 -21.31 8.46 -9.59
CA ARG A 53 -22.40 8.90 -8.71
C ARG A 53 -22.37 10.40 -8.44
N LYS A 54 -21.20 11.03 -8.59
CA LYS A 54 -20.96 12.45 -8.30
C LYS A 54 -21.40 12.84 -6.88
N SER A 55 -21.30 11.90 -5.93
CA SER A 55 -21.66 12.10 -4.52
C SER A 55 -20.52 12.72 -3.70
N ILE A 56 -19.32 12.79 -4.27
CA ILE A 56 -18.17 13.56 -3.78
C ILE A 56 -17.59 14.37 -4.95
N ARG A 57 -16.68 15.29 -4.65
CA ARG A 57 -15.98 16.10 -5.66
C ARG A 57 -15.25 15.24 -6.69
N ASP A 58 -15.35 15.61 -7.97
CA ASP A 58 -14.66 14.92 -9.08
C ASP A 58 -13.13 15.08 -9.01
N ASP A 59 -12.65 16.18 -8.43
CA ASP A 59 -11.24 16.49 -8.25
C ASP A 59 -10.67 16.02 -6.90
N VAL A 60 -11.35 15.06 -6.25
CA VAL A 60 -10.90 14.50 -4.96
C VAL A 60 -9.47 13.96 -5.06
N LYS A 61 -8.61 14.42 -4.15
CA LYS A 61 -7.21 14.01 -4.10
C LYS A 61 -7.06 12.70 -3.33
N VAL A 62 -6.60 11.65 -4.00
CA VAL A 62 -6.35 10.34 -3.41
C VAL A 62 -4.86 10.19 -3.10
N ARG A 63 -4.55 9.62 -1.93
CA ARG A 63 -3.18 9.44 -1.44
C ARG A 63 -3.09 8.05 -0.85
N TYR A 64 -2.12 7.26 -1.33
CA TYR A 64 -1.81 5.95 -0.79
C TYR A 64 -0.42 5.96 -0.19
N ALA A 65 -0.28 5.36 0.97
CA ALA A 65 1.00 5.19 1.63
C ALA A 65 0.95 3.87 2.40
N TYR A 66 2.01 3.09 2.27
CA TYR A 66 2.12 1.77 2.82
C TYR A 66 3.34 1.68 3.71
N TYR A 67 3.21 0.97 4.82
CA TYR A 67 4.34 0.47 5.58
C TYR A 67 4.59 -0.97 5.13
N ALA A 68 5.81 -1.26 4.68
CA ALA A 68 6.21 -2.63 4.33
C ALA A 68 6.29 -3.47 5.61
N SER A 69 5.28 -4.30 5.81
CA SER A 69 5.10 -5.10 7.01
C SER A 69 5.79 -6.45 6.97
N ASP A 70 6.08 -6.94 5.78
CA ASP A 70 6.66 -8.25 5.53
C ASP A 70 7.58 -8.13 4.32
N ASN A 71 8.64 -8.93 4.29
CA ASN A 71 9.51 -9.05 3.12
C ASN A 71 9.51 -10.51 2.62
N PRO A 72 8.67 -10.86 1.64
CA PRO A 72 8.56 -12.26 1.18
C PRO A 72 9.81 -12.77 0.47
N LEU A 73 10.79 -11.89 0.17
CA LEU A 73 12.10 -12.29 -0.38
C LEU A 73 13.07 -12.76 0.70
N GLU A 74 12.82 -12.45 1.97
CA GLU A 74 13.65 -12.83 3.11
C GLU A 74 12.89 -13.79 4.03
N THR A 75 13.44 -15.00 4.22
CA THR A 75 12.78 -16.01 5.07
C THR A 75 12.73 -15.55 6.53
N GLY A 76 11.55 -15.55 7.14
CA GLY A 76 11.34 -15.16 8.54
C GLY A 76 11.07 -13.66 8.79
N SER A 77 11.13 -12.82 7.75
CA SER A 77 10.82 -11.38 7.81
C SER A 77 9.32 -11.11 7.71
N THR A 78 8.56 -11.53 8.74
CA THR A 78 7.10 -11.29 8.83
C THR A 78 6.70 -10.52 10.09
N LEU A 79 5.56 -9.83 10.06
CA LEU A 79 4.97 -9.19 11.24
C LEU A 79 4.80 -10.17 12.42
N ALA A 80 4.47 -11.42 12.12
CA ALA A 80 4.21 -12.46 13.10
C ALA A 80 5.49 -12.96 13.82
N SER A 81 6.69 -12.70 13.28
CA SER A 81 7.96 -13.14 13.90
C SER A 81 8.47 -12.19 15.01
N GLY A 82 7.66 -11.20 15.42
CA GLY A 82 7.85 -10.42 16.64
C GLY A 82 8.79 -9.22 16.52
N GLY A 83 9.74 -9.24 15.57
CA GLY A 83 10.68 -8.13 15.35
C GLY A 83 10.08 -6.93 14.59
N LEU A 84 9.11 -7.16 13.70
CA LEU A 84 8.53 -6.10 12.86
C LEU A 84 7.38 -5.30 13.49
N GLY A 85 6.85 -5.74 14.65
CA GLY A 85 5.72 -5.09 15.31
C GLY A 85 6.04 -3.68 15.82
N THR A 86 7.20 -3.50 16.45
CA THR A 86 7.65 -2.17 16.93
C THR A 86 8.22 -1.32 15.79
N THR A 87 8.83 -1.92 14.77
CA THR A 87 9.34 -1.18 13.60
C THR A 87 8.23 -0.55 12.77
N GLY A 88 7.02 -1.10 12.80
CA GLY A 88 5.84 -0.55 12.12
C GLY A 88 5.24 0.69 12.77
N VAL A 89 5.54 0.95 14.05
CA VAL A 89 4.96 2.08 14.80
C VAL A 89 5.39 3.41 14.17
N LYS A 90 6.69 3.65 14.06
CA LYS A 90 7.24 4.90 13.51
C LYS A 90 6.75 5.23 12.09
N PRO A 91 6.80 4.33 11.09
CA PRO A 91 6.31 4.61 9.75
C PRO A 91 4.79 4.81 9.72
N THR A 92 4.01 4.06 10.50
CA THR A 92 2.55 4.25 10.58
C THR A 92 2.21 5.65 11.09
N TYR A 93 2.80 6.07 12.21
CA TYR A 93 2.60 7.43 12.74
C TYR A 93 3.04 8.51 11.75
N LEU A 94 4.16 8.29 11.06
CA LEU A 94 4.65 9.24 10.05
C LEU A 94 3.69 9.34 8.86
N ILE A 95 3.15 8.22 8.37
CA ILE A 95 2.16 8.21 7.28
C ILE A 95 0.93 9.02 7.70
N THR A 96 0.40 8.78 8.91
CA THR A 96 -0.74 9.52 9.43
C THR A 96 -0.44 11.00 9.55
N ASP A 97 0.68 11.40 10.17
CA ASP A 97 1.10 12.80 10.27
C ASP A 97 1.20 13.48 8.89
N LYS A 98 1.77 12.80 7.89
CA LYS A 98 1.91 13.36 6.54
C LYS A 98 0.57 13.49 5.81
N ILE A 99 -0.33 12.53 5.96
CA ILE A 99 -1.68 12.63 5.38
C ILE A 99 -2.45 13.77 6.02
N LEU A 100 -2.43 13.89 7.34
CA LEU A 100 -3.14 14.97 8.06
C LEU A 100 -2.58 16.34 7.69
N ASN A 101 -1.24 16.48 7.62
CA ASN A 101 -0.63 17.73 7.17
C ASN A 101 -1.08 18.10 5.74
N GLN A 102 -1.21 17.15 4.82
CA GLN A 102 -1.70 17.42 3.44
C GLN A 102 -3.21 17.69 3.34
N ILE A 103 -3.98 17.41 4.40
CA ILE A 103 -5.41 17.70 4.46
C ILE A 103 -5.64 19.09 5.08
N PHE A 104 -4.93 19.41 6.15
CA PHE A 104 -5.18 20.60 6.97
C PHE A 104 -4.23 21.78 6.70
N LYS A 105 -3.11 21.57 6.02
CA LYS A 105 -2.16 22.60 5.61
C LYS A 105 -2.01 22.61 4.10
#